data_AF-A0A965IG55-F1
#
_entry.id   AF-A0A965IG55-F1
#
_cell.length_a   1.000
_cell.length_b   1.000
_cell.length_c   1.000
_cell.angle_alpha   90.00
_cell.angle_beta   90.00
_cell.angle_gamma   90.00
#
_symmetry.space_group_name_H-M   'P 1'
#
loop_
_entity.id
_entity.type
_entity.pdbx_description
1 polymer ?
#
loop_
_entity_poly.entity_id
_entity_poly.type
_entity_poly.pdbx_seq_one_letter_code
_entity_poly.pdbx_strand_id
1 'polypeptide(L)'
;MNALEQQILLAIHSGNFQEAYRLLGLAPKSFLEQGESRALLVELFVQTENWSDLETLIFHLKRNRETQIEAATVSLRSMYEQGNFAAAINVYEEQLKHHEPTLATRLNYAFSLMGMKRIKEAFAVLSNIEIGMAIESESNVYRFIKAVVNLAVVLRNQGYLVAARRYARLLLRDHLRESEWNLLNYLLATPWSGPRFKRNELTLEQPSQSMERIRLGVFREFLKISSIFYPTYPQDNNRENLEEYNKIYRSLTVESNELDAEKKLQSRRLPSPAKIGLYLSEPNRHVSKWLLALFEKMGLKKTEIFIISTNDINGVTFSHRKILLPRADEKILEQAHLIRTLGLDVLIYSDIGMDSRTRIFSQMRLAPIQVCHWGHPVTSGSRAIDYYVSSAAMEPEYPQDGYSEKLISLPSIGIYIKGEWYSHHLLQNKVQRSHGLIVMNALNKMSIEYIESLREIVKHSNKDFRISILKTGQSDIDRFYIGRLKKVVNQSVLSVRDRLSGKAYLDFVGDHSVNADMFFWSGGNTTLDCIFLGVPTLTLPGKTMRSRHTCAINTVCGLEVLNAQDQRDYESKAISLLNNDKDVRDVRAQMQETRLKLIEREDVLEAYQAFVLGLI
;
A
#
# COMPACT_ATOMS: atom_id res chain seq x y z
N MET A 1 -17.01 -3.22 -69.68
CA MET A 1 -15.54 -3.35 -69.60
C MET A 1 -14.90 -2.40 -70.59
N ASN A 2 -13.95 -1.59 -70.15
CA ASN A 2 -13.17 -0.72 -71.03
C ASN A 2 -12.04 -1.51 -71.73
N ALA A 3 -11.42 -0.89 -72.74
CA ALA A 3 -10.40 -1.55 -73.58
C ALA A 3 -9.16 -1.99 -72.77
N LEU A 4 -8.84 -1.31 -71.68
CA LEU A 4 -7.73 -1.65 -70.80
C LEU A 4 -8.04 -2.90 -69.97
N GLU A 5 -9.26 -3.01 -69.44
CA GLU A 5 -9.74 -4.19 -68.70
C GLU A 5 -9.77 -5.44 -69.60
N GLN A 6 -10.13 -5.29 -70.88
CA GLN A 6 -10.06 -6.39 -71.86
C GLN A 6 -8.63 -6.85 -72.13
N GLN A 7 -7.67 -5.94 -72.21
CA GLN A 7 -6.27 -6.28 -72.44
C GLN A 7 -5.62 -6.95 -71.21
N ILE A 8 -5.98 -6.50 -69.99
CA ILE A 8 -5.52 -7.13 -68.74
C ILE A 8 -6.07 -8.55 -68.63
N LEU A 9 -7.36 -8.77 -68.93
CA LEU A 9 -7.96 -10.10 -68.92
C LEU A 9 -7.36 -11.02 -69.98
N LEU A 10 -7.02 -10.52 -71.17
CA LEU A 10 -6.34 -11.28 -72.23
C LEU A 10 -4.92 -11.70 -71.81
N ALA A 11 -4.19 -10.82 -71.11
CA ALA A 11 -2.85 -11.11 -70.60
C ALA A 11 -2.87 -12.14 -69.45
N ILE A 12 -3.89 -12.07 -68.56
CA ILE A 12 -4.09 -13.06 -67.49
C ILE A 12 -4.49 -14.43 -68.07
N HIS A 13 -5.42 -14.47 -69.04
CA HIS A 13 -5.88 -15.73 -69.66
C HIS A 13 -4.81 -16.42 -70.51
N SER A 14 -3.88 -15.66 -71.10
CA SER A 14 -2.76 -16.23 -71.88
C SER A 14 -1.57 -16.67 -71.00
N GLY A 15 -1.69 -16.57 -69.67
CA GLY A 15 -0.60 -16.88 -68.74
C GLY A 15 0.57 -15.90 -68.79
N ASN A 16 0.43 -14.79 -69.53
CA ASN A 16 1.44 -13.75 -69.63
C ASN A 16 1.28 -12.75 -68.47
N PHE A 17 1.50 -13.23 -67.25
CA PHE A 17 1.32 -12.46 -66.02
C PHE A 17 2.22 -11.21 -65.97
N GLN A 18 3.39 -11.22 -66.61
CA GLN A 18 4.23 -10.02 -66.75
C GLN A 18 3.55 -8.90 -67.54
N GLU A 19 2.85 -9.23 -68.63
CA GLU A 19 2.10 -8.23 -69.41
C GLU A 19 0.85 -7.76 -68.65
N ALA A 20 0.19 -8.64 -67.90
CA ALA A 20 -0.91 -8.27 -67.01
C ALA A 20 -0.45 -7.28 -65.93
N TYR A 21 0.71 -7.54 -65.31
CA TYR A 21 1.33 -6.60 -64.36
C TYR A 21 1.73 -5.29 -65.04
N ARG A 22 2.29 -5.32 -66.25
CA ARG A 22 2.67 -4.10 -67.00
C ARG A 22 1.47 -3.22 -67.36
N LEU A 23 0.37 -3.81 -67.84
CA LEU A 23 -0.88 -3.10 -68.18
C LEU A 23 -1.59 -2.54 -66.93
N LEU A 24 -1.39 -3.20 -65.78
CA LEU A 24 -1.81 -2.70 -64.46
C LEU A 24 -0.82 -1.67 -63.86
N GLY A 25 0.28 -1.34 -64.54
CA GLY A 25 1.29 -0.37 -64.08
C GLY A 25 2.20 -0.88 -62.95
N LEU A 26 2.25 -2.20 -62.74
CA LEU A 26 2.98 -2.87 -61.67
C LEU A 26 4.30 -3.45 -62.22
N ALA A 27 5.44 -3.10 -61.61
CA ALA A 27 6.75 -3.59 -62.05
C ALA A 27 7.01 -5.04 -61.56
N PRO A 28 7.36 -6.00 -62.45
CA PRO A 28 7.64 -7.37 -62.04
C PRO A 28 9.07 -7.47 -61.49
N LYS A 29 9.24 -7.56 -60.18
CA LYS A 29 10.51 -7.98 -59.56
C LYS A 29 10.33 -9.23 -58.70
N SER A 30 10.93 -10.32 -59.18
CA SER A 30 11.50 -11.47 -58.44
C SER A 30 10.69 -11.99 -57.23
N PHE A 31 9.49 -12.51 -57.48
CA PHE A 31 8.68 -13.20 -56.46
C PHE A 31 8.16 -14.57 -56.95
N LEU A 32 8.91 -15.24 -57.82
CA LEU A 32 8.53 -16.57 -58.30
C LEU A 32 9.01 -17.73 -57.42
N GLU A 33 9.73 -17.50 -56.31
CA GLU A 33 10.34 -18.62 -55.60
C GLU A 33 9.80 -18.95 -54.21
N GLN A 34 9.02 -18.10 -53.53
CA GLN A 34 8.49 -18.47 -52.21
C GLN A 34 7.16 -17.76 -51.92
N GLY A 35 6.03 -18.49 -51.97
CA GLY A 35 4.77 -18.01 -51.39
C GLY A 35 3.51 -18.31 -52.19
N GLU A 36 3.17 -19.60 -52.33
CA GLU A 36 1.85 -20.02 -52.80
C GLU A 36 0.77 -19.71 -51.76
N SER A 37 0.13 -18.55 -51.92
CA SER A 37 -1.23 -18.28 -51.44
C SER A 37 -1.94 -17.21 -52.28
N ARG A 38 -1.18 -16.32 -52.95
CA ARG A 38 -1.76 -15.24 -53.79
C ARG A 38 -1.95 -15.63 -55.26
N ALA A 39 -1.14 -16.53 -55.81
CA ALA A 39 -1.33 -17.04 -57.17
C ALA A 39 -2.64 -17.85 -57.30
N LEU A 40 -2.95 -18.67 -56.28
CA LEU A 40 -4.16 -19.49 -56.20
C LEU A 40 -5.46 -18.66 -56.11
N LEU A 41 -5.38 -17.44 -55.56
CA LEU A 41 -6.53 -16.56 -55.32
C LEU A 41 -6.89 -15.69 -56.52
N VAL A 42 -5.92 -15.36 -57.37
CA VAL A 42 -6.20 -14.74 -58.68
C VAL A 42 -6.84 -15.78 -59.63
N GLU A 43 -6.43 -17.06 -59.55
CA GLU A 43 -7.09 -18.17 -60.26
C GLU A 43 -8.54 -18.39 -59.82
N LEU A 44 -8.85 -18.31 -58.52
CA LEU A 44 -10.22 -18.41 -57.98
C LEU A 44 -11.13 -17.24 -58.39
N PHE A 45 -10.55 -16.05 -58.57
CA PHE A 45 -11.27 -14.84 -58.99
C PHE A 45 -11.68 -14.89 -60.47
N VAL A 46 -10.84 -15.49 -61.33
CA VAL A 46 -11.15 -15.69 -62.76
C VAL A 46 -12.31 -16.68 -62.97
N GLN A 47 -12.57 -17.58 -62.02
CA GLN A 47 -13.64 -18.60 -62.15
C GLN A 47 -15.05 -18.15 -61.75
N THR A 48 -15.19 -17.04 -61.00
CA THR A 48 -16.46 -16.69 -60.34
C THR A 48 -17.07 -15.36 -60.79
N GLU A 49 -16.30 -14.52 -61.51
CA GLU A 49 -16.69 -13.21 -62.07
C GLU A 49 -17.46 -12.26 -61.11
N ASN A 50 -17.36 -12.47 -59.79
CA ASN A 50 -18.14 -11.73 -58.81
C ASN A 50 -17.27 -10.77 -58.00
N TRP A 51 -17.38 -9.47 -58.30
CA TRP A 51 -16.60 -8.41 -57.66
C TRP A 51 -16.96 -8.17 -56.18
N SER A 52 -18.17 -8.56 -55.75
CA SER A 52 -18.63 -8.53 -54.35
C SER A 52 -17.80 -9.43 -53.43
N ASP A 53 -17.29 -10.54 -53.97
CA ASP A 53 -16.57 -11.54 -53.18
C ASP A 53 -15.12 -11.14 -52.93
N LEU A 54 -14.52 -10.29 -53.79
CA LEU A 54 -13.18 -9.72 -53.55
C LEU A 54 -13.17 -8.72 -52.39
N GLU A 55 -14.20 -7.86 -52.29
CA GLU A 55 -14.35 -6.94 -51.15
C GLU A 55 -14.64 -7.70 -49.85
N THR A 56 -15.46 -8.74 -49.92
CA THR A 56 -15.77 -9.62 -48.77
C THR A 56 -14.54 -10.44 -48.33
N LEU A 57 -13.71 -10.87 -49.27
CA LEU A 57 -12.45 -11.58 -48.98
C LEU A 57 -11.38 -10.63 -48.43
N ILE A 58 -11.26 -9.41 -48.94
CA ILE A 58 -10.38 -8.37 -48.37
C ILE A 58 -10.85 -8.00 -46.96
N PHE A 59 -12.17 -7.92 -46.74
CA PHE A 59 -12.77 -7.71 -45.43
C PHE A 59 -12.48 -8.88 -44.47
N HIS A 60 -12.58 -10.13 -44.94
CA HIS A 60 -12.25 -11.31 -44.13
C HIS A 60 -10.75 -11.50 -43.88
N LEU A 61 -9.87 -11.12 -44.82
CA LEU A 61 -8.42 -11.15 -44.63
C LEU A 61 -7.94 -10.04 -43.66
N LYS A 62 -8.58 -8.87 -43.67
CA LYS A 62 -8.38 -7.82 -42.66
C LYS A 62 -8.88 -8.28 -41.29
N ARG A 63 -10.08 -8.88 -41.24
CA ARG A 63 -10.68 -9.40 -40.01
C ARG A 63 -9.90 -10.58 -39.43
N ASN A 64 -9.39 -11.51 -40.25
CA ASN A 64 -8.53 -12.62 -39.81
C ASN A 64 -7.17 -12.16 -39.27
N ARG A 65 -6.61 -11.06 -39.80
CA ARG A 65 -5.42 -10.42 -39.22
C ARG A 65 -5.71 -9.82 -37.84
N GLU A 66 -6.84 -9.14 -37.69
CA GLU A 66 -7.28 -8.60 -36.39
C GLU A 66 -7.62 -9.70 -35.38
N THR A 67 -8.30 -10.78 -35.77
CA THR A 67 -8.57 -11.92 -34.87
C THR A 67 -7.34 -12.74 -34.52
N GLN A 68 -6.35 -12.88 -35.41
CA GLN A 68 -5.08 -13.54 -35.05
C GLN A 68 -4.24 -12.71 -34.07
N ILE A 69 -4.25 -11.38 -34.22
CA ILE A 69 -3.59 -10.45 -33.26
C ILE A 69 -4.35 -10.44 -31.93
N GLU A 70 -5.69 -10.45 -31.92
CA GLU A 70 -6.49 -10.57 -30.69
C GLU A 70 -6.30 -11.93 -30.01
N ALA A 71 -6.27 -13.04 -30.75
CA ALA A 71 -6.05 -14.38 -30.19
C ALA A 71 -4.63 -14.53 -29.60
N ALA A 72 -3.61 -13.95 -30.24
CA ALA A 72 -2.26 -13.86 -29.68
C ALA A 72 -2.22 -13.00 -28.41
N THR A 73 -2.99 -11.89 -28.39
CA THR A 73 -3.10 -10.99 -27.22
C THR A 73 -3.80 -11.68 -26.04
N VAL A 74 -4.81 -12.54 -26.30
CA VAL A 74 -5.47 -13.37 -25.28
C VAL A 74 -4.53 -14.44 -24.72
N SER A 75 -3.73 -15.10 -25.57
CA SER A 75 -2.72 -16.06 -25.13
C SER A 75 -1.59 -15.40 -24.31
N LEU A 76 -1.23 -14.16 -24.64
CA LEU A 76 -0.22 -13.38 -23.90
C LEU A 76 -0.73 -12.82 -22.58
N ARG A 77 -2.02 -12.45 -22.52
CA ARG A 77 -2.68 -12.10 -21.27
C ARG A 77 -2.70 -13.27 -20.29
N SER A 78 -2.96 -14.48 -20.77
CA SER A 78 -2.86 -15.71 -19.98
C SER A 78 -1.45 -15.93 -19.42
N MET A 79 -0.40 -15.68 -20.21
CA MET A 79 1.00 -15.76 -19.74
C MET A 79 1.32 -14.72 -18.66
N TYR A 80 0.78 -13.50 -18.77
CA TYR A 80 0.89 -12.47 -17.74
C TYR A 80 0.16 -12.87 -16.45
N GLU A 81 -1.07 -13.36 -16.55
CA GLU A 81 -1.89 -13.80 -15.41
C GLU A 81 -1.25 -15.01 -14.69
N GLN A 82 -0.43 -15.81 -15.39
CA GLN A 82 0.37 -16.91 -14.84
C GLN A 82 1.75 -16.48 -14.31
N GLY A 83 2.12 -15.19 -14.42
CA GLY A 83 3.39 -14.64 -13.91
C GLY A 83 4.62 -14.93 -14.78
N ASN A 84 4.46 -15.40 -16.02
CA ASN A 84 5.55 -15.69 -16.93
C ASN A 84 5.98 -14.45 -17.74
N PHE A 85 6.45 -13.43 -17.02
CA PHE A 85 6.73 -12.10 -17.59
C PHE A 85 7.85 -12.09 -18.63
N ALA A 86 8.89 -12.92 -18.45
CA ALA A 86 10.03 -12.98 -19.36
C ALA A 86 9.64 -13.52 -20.75
N ALA A 87 8.83 -14.59 -20.79
CA ALA A 87 8.31 -15.12 -22.05
C ALA A 87 7.37 -14.12 -22.74
N ALA A 88 6.48 -13.48 -21.97
CA ALA A 88 5.57 -12.47 -22.51
C ALA A 88 6.31 -11.27 -23.11
N ILE A 89 7.38 -10.78 -22.45
CA ILE A 89 8.23 -9.69 -22.97
C ILE A 89 8.82 -10.06 -24.33
N ASN A 90 9.41 -11.25 -24.48
CA ASN A 90 10.05 -11.65 -25.74
C ASN A 90 9.04 -11.63 -26.89
N VAL A 91 7.82 -12.12 -26.66
CA VAL A 91 6.77 -12.10 -27.67
C VAL A 91 6.31 -10.68 -27.99
N TYR A 92 6.19 -9.80 -26.99
CA TYR A 92 5.87 -8.39 -27.24
C TYR A 92 6.99 -7.67 -28.02
N GLU A 93 8.26 -7.86 -27.65
CA GLU A 93 9.42 -7.29 -28.35
C GLU A 93 9.49 -7.77 -29.81
N GLU A 94 9.09 -9.01 -30.08
CA GLU A 94 9.00 -9.56 -31.44
C GLU A 94 7.82 -8.97 -32.23
N GLN A 95 6.63 -8.90 -31.64
CA GLN A 95 5.46 -8.29 -32.28
C GLN A 95 5.70 -6.81 -32.66
N LEU A 96 6.38 -6.07 -31.78
CA LEU A 96 6.72 -4.65 -31.96
C LEU A 96 7.68 -4.39 -33.12
N LYS A 97 8.43 -5.39 -33.60
CA LYS A 97 9.33 -5.26 -34.76
C LYS A 97 8.59 -5.29 -36.09
N HIS A 98 7.43 -5.94 -36.14
CA HIS A 98 6.77 -6.31 -37.39
C HIS A 98 5.40 -5.64 -37.59
N HIS A 99 4.84 -5.02 -36.55
CA HIS A 99 3.49 -4.47 -36.57
C HIS A 99 3.42 -3.13 -35.84
N GLU A 100 2.55 -2.23 -36.30
CA GLU A 100 2.17 -1.07 -35.51
C GLU A 100 1.40 -1.54 -34.26
N PRO A 101 1.88 -1.22 -33.05
CA PRO A 101 1.33 -1.82 -31.86
C PRO A 101 0.08 -1.11 -31.38
N THR A 102 -1.00 -1.89 -31.23
CA THR A 102 -2.25 -1.44 -30.61
C THR A 102 -2.00 -0.93 -29.18
N LEU A 103 -2.92 -0.10 -28.67
CA LEU A 103 -2.88 0.34 -27.29
C LEU A 103 -2.78 -0.84 -26.32
N ALA A 104 -3.58 -1.89 -26.51
CA ALA A 104 -3.57 -3.08 -25.65
C ALA A 104 -2.20 -3.79 -25.63
N THR A 105 -1.56 -3.92 -26.79
CA THR A 105 -0.21 -4.50 -26.92
C THR A 105 0.83 -3.68 -26.16
N ARG A 106 0.84 -2.35 -26.31
CA ARG A 106 1.77 -1.46 -25.60
C ARG A 106 1.56 -1.51 -24.09
N LEU A 107 0.30 -1.53 -23.64
CA LEU A 107 -0.04 -1.60 -22.22
C LEU A 107 0.39 -2.92 -21.59
N ASN A 108 0.10 -4.05 -22.24
CA ASN A 108 0.50 -5.36 -21.72
C ASN A 108 2.01 -5.57 -21.75
N TYR A 109 2.71 -5.02 -22.75
CA TYR A 109 4.17 -5.00 -22.77
C TYR A 109 4.73 -4.22 -21.57
N ALA A 110 4.20 -3.02 -21.31
CA ALA A 110 4.58 -2.24 -20.14
C ALA A 110 4.29 -2.99 -18.82
N PHE A 111 3.17 -3.71 -18.72
CA PHE A 111 2.85 -4.55 -17.54
C PHE A 111 3.86 -5.68 -17.33
N SER A 112 4.25 -6.40 -18.39
CA SER A 112 5.24 -7.46 -18.29
C SER A 112 6.63 -6.92 -17.92
N LEU A 113 7.03 -5.78 -18.49
CA LEU A 113 8.26 -5.08 -18.11
C LEU A 113 8.26 -4.69 -16.62
N MET A 114 7.13 -4.20 -16.10
CA MET A 114 6.97 -3.90 -14.68
C MET A 114 7.09 -5.15 -13.79
N GLY A 115 6.50 -6.28 -14.21
CA GLY A 115 6.64 -7.57 -13.53
C GLY A 115 8.11 -8.03 -13.41
N MET A 116 8.93 -7.73 -14.43
CA MET A 116 10.38 -8.00 -14.44
C MET A 116 11.23 -6.89 -13.80
N LYS A 117 10.62 -5.88 -13.15
CA LYS A 117 11.31 -4.71 -12.58
C LYS A 117 12.09 -3.87 -13.61
N ARG A 118 11.78 -3.98 -14.91
CA ARG A 118 12.32 -3.17 -16.01
C ARG A 118 11.57 -1.83 -16.14
N ILE A 119 11.58 -1.05 -15.06
CA ILE A 119 10.69 0.12 -14.90
C ILE A 119 10.96 1.26 -15.90
N LYS A 120 12.23 1.53 -16.22
CA LYS A 120 12.60 2.59 -17.17
C LYS A 120 12.01 2.31 -18.56
N GLU A 121 12.00 1.04 -18.95
CA GLU A 121 11.51 0.60 -20.25
C GLU A 121 9.99 0.63 -20.30
N ALA A 122 9.34 0.16 -19.23
CA ALA A 122 7.88 0.28 -19.09
C ALA A 122 7.42 1.74 -19.20
N PHE A 123 8.16 2.68 -18.60
CA PHE A 123 7.88 4.10 -18.71
C PHE A 123 8.05 4.64 -20.13
N ALA A 124 9.13 4.27 -20.82
CA ALA A 124 9.35 4.69 -22.21
C ALA A 124 8.20 4.22 -23.11
N VAL A 125 7.72 2.99 -22.91
CA VAL A 125 6.56 2.44 -23.63
C VAL A 125 5.31 3.28 -23.36
N LEU A 126 4.99 3.55 -22.09
CA LEU A 126 3.77 4.31 -21.73
C LEU A 126 3.81 5.79 -22.13
N SER A 127 4.99 6.42 -22.11
CA SER A 127 5.15 7.83 -22.50
C SER A 127 5.04 8.06 -24.00
N ASN A 128 5.33 7.02 -24.79
CA ASN A 128 5.23 7.03 -26.24
C ASN A 128 3.85 6.56 -26.74
N ILE A 129 2.86 6.39 -25.85
CA ILE A 129 1.47 6.20 -26.25
C ILE A 129 0.90 7.57 -26.58
N GLU A 130 0.61 7.80 -27.86
CA GLU A 130 -0.06 9.03 -28.29
C GLU A 130 -1.45 9.10 -27.63
N ILE A 131 -1.74 10.25 -27.01
CA ILE A 131 -3.02 10.50 -26.33
C ILE A 131 -4.22 10.30 -27.28
N GLY A 132 -4.03 10.54 -28.59
CA GLY A 132 -5.03 10.29 -29.63
C GLY A 132 -5.49 8.82 -29.70
N MET A 133 -4.56 7.85 -29.63
CA MET A 133 -4.88 6.41 -29.63
C MET A 133 -5.67 5.97 -28.40
N ALA A 134 -5.52 6.69 -27.28
CA ALA A 134 -6.26 6.40 -26.04
C ALA A 134 -7.70 6.92 -26.10
N ILE A 135 -7.98 8.00 -26.84
CA ILE A 135 -9.27 8.70 -26.84
C ILE A 135 -10.26 8.14 -27.89
N GLU A 136 -9.82 7.24 -28.78
CA GLU A 136 -10.66 6.63 -29.82
C GLU A 136 -11.91 5.91 -29.29
N SER A 137 -11.89 5.44 -28.04
CA SER A 137 -13.06 4.90 -27.36
C SER A 137 -12.95 5.02 -25.85
N GLU A 138 -14.10 5.03 -25.18
CA GLU A 138 -14.20 4.97 -23.72
C GLU A 138 -13.42 3.80 -23.09
N SER A 139 -13.41 2.64 -23.76
CA SER A 139 -12.65 1.45 -23.34
C SER A 139 -11.14 1.66 -23.41
N ASN A 140 -10.65 2.39 -24.43
CA ASN A 140 -9.23 2.69 -24.60
C ASN A 140 -8.74 3.70 -23.55
N VAL A 141 -9.54 4.74 -23.26
CA VAL A 141 -9.24 5.71 -22.19
C VAL A 141 -9.12 4.99 -20.85
N TYR A 142 -10.08 4.12 -20.54
CA TYR A 142 -10.06 3.31 -19.33
C TYR A 142 -8.79 2.47 -19.19
N ARG A 143 -8.44 1.73 -20.25
CA ARG A 143 -7.25 0.85 -20.27
C ARG A 143 -5.96 1.64 -20.09
N PHE A 144 -5.83 2.76 -20.79
CA PHE A 144 -4.65 3.63 -20.67
C PHE A 144 -4.50 4.17 -19.26
N ILE A 145 -5.56 4.75 -18.70
CA ILE A 145 -5.53 5.28 -17.34
C ILE A 145 -5.21 4.18 -16.32
N LYS A 146 -5.83 2.99 -16.44
CA LYS A 146 -5.53 1.84 -15.59
C LYS A 146 -4.04 1.49 -15.61
N ALA A 147 -3.41 1.52 -16.78
CA ALA A 147 -1.98 1.22 -16.90
C ALA A 147 -1.08 2.29 -16.27
N VAL A 148 -1.42 3.55 -16.45
CA VAL A 148 -0.72 4.68 -15.81
C VAL A 148 -0.83 4.59 -14.28
N VAL A 149 -2.02 4.29 -13.76
CA VAL A 149 -2.27 4.09 -12.32
C VAL A 149 -1.46 2.92 -11.79
N ASN A 150 -1.48 1.79 -12.48
CA ASN A 150 -0.69 0.61 -12.12
C ASN A 150 0.81 0.92 -12.12
N LEU A 151 1.33 1.67 -13.10
CA LEU A 151 2.72 2.13 -13.11
C LEU A 151 3.02 3.02 -11.89
N ALA A 152 2.17 4.02 -11.63
CA ALA A 152 2.34 4.90 -10.48
C ALA A 152 2.40 4.10 -9.16
N VAL A 153 1.60 3.04 -9.04
CA VAL A 153 1.58 2.19 -7.85
C VAL A 153 2.80 1.28 -7.77
N VAL A 154 3.19 0.63 -8.88
CA VAL A 154 4.42 -0.19 -8.91
C VAL A 154 5.62 0.66 -8.53
N LEU A 155 5.72 1.87 -9.09
CA LEU A 155 6.74 2.85 -8.71
C LEU A 155 6.67 3.18 -7.23
N ARG A 156 5.46 3.48 -6.71
CA ARG A 156 5.26 3.79 -5.29
C ARG A 156 5.71 2.64 -4.39
N ASN A 157 5.28 1.41 -4.68
CA ASN A 157 5.59 0.21 -3.90
C ASN A 157 7.08 -0.17 -3.97
N GLN A 158 7.77 0.22 -5.03
CA GLN A 158 9.23 0.07 -5.16
C GLN A 158 10.00 1.28 -4.60
N GLY A 159 9.32 2.25 -3.98
CA GLY A 159 9.91 3.42 -3.34
C GLY A 159 10.09 4.64 -4.25
N TYR A 160 9.79 4.54 -5.55
CA TYR A 160 9.89 5.62 -6.55
C TYR A 160 8.74 6.64 -6.44
N LEU A 161 8.48 7.17 -5.24
CA LEU A 161 7.35 8.05 -4.91
C LEU A 161 7.29 9.33 -5.76
N VAL A 162 8.45 9.96 -5.99
CA VAL A 162 8.54 11.20 -6.78
C VAL A 162 8.18 10.95 -8.24
N ALA A 163 8.66 9.83 -8.79
CA ALA A 163 8.35 9.41 -10.16
C ALA A 163 6.86 9.09 -10.29
N ALA A 164 6.31 8.30 -9.36
CA ALA A 164 4.89 7.96 -9.30
C ALA A 164 3.99 9.20 -9.35
N ARG A 165 4.27 10.21 -8.50
CA ARG A 165 3.50 11.45 -8.45
C ARG A 165 3.65 12.30 -9.70
N ARG A 166 4.88 12.43 -10.24
CA ARG A 166 5.13 13.19 -11.47
C ARG A 166 4.37 12.58 -12.65
N TYR A 167 4.36 11.26 -12.77
CA TYR A 167 3.67 10.56 -13.87
C TYR A 167 2.16 10.62 -13.72
N ALA A 168 1.63 10.39 -12.52
CA ALA A 168 0.20 10.57 -12.28
C ALA A 168 -0.26 11.99 -12.63
N ARG A 169 0.55 13.02 -12.35
CA ARG A 169 0.26 14.40 -12.74
C ARG A 169 0.28 14.62 -14.24
N LEU A 170 1.32 14.15 -14.93
CA LEU A 170 1.46 14.34 -16.38
C LEU A 170 0.35 13.64 -17.17
N LEU A 171 -0.12 12.50 -16.69
CA LEU A 171 -0.96 11.60 -17.47
C LEU A 171 -2.43 11.58 -17.03
N LEU A 172 -2.76 12.05 -15.82
CA LEU A 172 -4.11 11.93 -15.26
C LEU A 172 -4.76 13.25 -14.85
N ARG A 173 -3.99 14.36 -14.67
CA ARG A 173 -4.53 15.60 -14.08
C ARG A 173 -5.77 16.11 -14.80
N ASP A 174 -5.70 16.15 -16.12
CA ASP A 174 -6.71 16.77 -16.99
C ASP A 174 -7.91 15.83 -17.24
N HIS A 175 -7.84 14.59 -16.75
CA HIS A 175 -8.87 13.57 -16.95
C HIS A 175 -9.67 13.24 -15.68
N LEU A 176 -9.27 13.77 -14.53
CA LEU A 176 -9.89 13.55 -13.22
C LEU A 176 -10.60 14.82 -12.73
N ARG A 177 -11.74 14.67 -12.04
CA ARG A 177 -12.38 15.78 -11.32
C ARG A 177 -11.42 16.35 -10.28
N GLU A 178 -11.69 17.55 -9.79
CA GLU A 178 -10.88 18.13 -8.73
C GLU A 178 -10.88 17.28 -7.45
N SER A 179 -12.05 16.77 -7.03
CA SER A 179 -12.20 15.85 -5.89
C SER A 179 -11.33 14.60 -6.02
N GLU A 180 -11.38 14.02 -7.21
CA GLU A 180 -10.69 12.81 -7.66
C GLU A 180 -9.18 13.01 -7.75
N TRP A 181 -8.74 14.13 -8.32
CA TRP A 181 -7.35 14.53 -8.38
C TRP A 181 -6.78 14.84 -6.99
N ASN A 182 -7.55 15.50 -6.14
CA ASN A 182 -7.16 15.78 -4.76
C ASN A 182 -7.01 14.49 -3.96
N LEU A 183 -7.91 13.52 -4.15
CA LEU A 183 -7.80 12.17 -3.60
C LEU A 183 -6.56 11.42 -4.12
N LEU A 184 -6.31 11.46 -5.44
CA LEU A 184 -5.14 10.86 -6.06
C LEU A 184 -3.84 11.45 -5.52
N ASN A 185 -3.77 12.79 -5.43
CA ASN A 185 -2.63 13.48 -4.83
C ASN A 185 -2.43 13.15 -3.36
N TYR A 186 -3.53 13.02 -2.61
CA TYR A 186 -3.48 12.61 -1.21
C TYR A 186 -2.84 11.23 -1.09
N LEU A 187 -3.29 10.26 -1.88
CA LEU A 187 -2.74 8.90 -1.86
C LEU A 187 -1.33 8.76 -2.47
N LEU A 188 -0.92 9.70 -3.31
CA LEU A 188 0.46 9.86 -3.81
C LEU A 188 1.28 10.83 -2.97
N ALA A 189 0.78 11.27 -1.81
CA ALA A 189 1.52 12.18 -0.96
C ALA A 189 2.86 11.54 -0.59
N THR A 190 3.91 12.34 -0.71
CA THR A 190 5.21 11.96 -0.18
C THR A 190 5.25 12.38 1.29
N PRO A 191 6.08 11.73 2.11
CA PRO A 191 6.19 12.07 3.54
C PRO A 191 6.47 13.55 3.87
N TRP A 192 6.92 14.36 2.90
CA TRP A 192 7.30 15.77 3.06
C TRP A 192 6.39 16.74 2.29
N SER A 193 5.43 16.22 1.53
CA SER A 193 4.35 17.03 0.98
C SER A 193 3.11 16.75 1.82
N GLY A 194 3.03 17.37 2.99
CA GLY A 194 1.83 17.29 3.83
C GLY A 194 0.57 17.62 3.00
N PRO A 195 -0.55 16.90 3.22
CA PRO A 195 -1.75 17.12 2.43
C PRO A 195 -2.43 18.40 2.93
N ARG A 196 -2.26 19.51 2.22
CA ARG A 196 -3.37 20.47 2.18
C ARG A 196 -4.39 19.90 1.22
N PHE A 197 -5.27 19.05 1.71
CA PHE A 197 -6.54 18.79 1.05
C PHE A 197 -7.29 20.12 1.07
N LYS A 198 -7.22 20.90 -0.01
CA LYS A 198 -7.96 22.16 -0.09
C LYS A 198 -9.43 21.79 -0.24
N ARG A 199 -10.19 22.03 0.82
CA ARG A 199 -11.64 21.77 0.97
C ARG A 199 -12.50 22.58 0.01
N ASN A 200 -11.96 23.68 -0.52
CA ASN A 200 -12.72 24.64 -1.31
C ASN A 200 -12.83 24.12 -2.74
N GLU A 201 -14.07 24.00 -3.24
CA GLU A 201 -14.46 23.60 -4.61
C GLU A 201 -14.79 22.10 -4.79
N LEU A 202 -15.69 21.58 -3.94
CA LEU A 202 -16.44 20.34 -4.22
C LEU A 202 -17.87 20.65 -4.68
N THR A 203 -18.03 21.14 -5.90
CA THR A 203 -19.29 20.96 -6.64
C THR A 203 -19.23 19.59 -7.31
N LEU A 204 -20.08 18.66 -6.86
CA LEU A 204 -20.34 17.41 -7.55
C LEU A 204 -21.16 17.73 -8.81
N GLU A 205 -20.51 18.22 -9.87
CA GLU A 205 -21.16 18.27 -11.18
C GLU A 205 -21.49 16.84 -11.64
N GLN A 206 -22.72 16.64 -12.13
CA GLN A 206 -23.18 15.34 -12.61
C GLN A 206 -22.58 15.08 -14.01
N PRO A 207 -21.77 14.01 -14.17
CA PRO A 207 -21.25 13.62 -15.47
C PRO A 207 -22.33 12.91 -16.32
N SER A 208 -22.05 12.73 -17.61
CA SER A 208 -22.76 11.70 -18.39
C SER A 208 -22.46 10.30 -17.82
N GLN A 209 -23.45 9.40 -17.87
CA GLN A 209 -23.37 8.05 -17.28
C GLN A 209 -22.16 7.21 -17.74
N SER A 210 -21.64 7.47 -18.93
CA SER A 210 -20.61 6.68 -19.60
C SER A 210 -19.19 7.02 -19.12
N MET A 211 -18.88 8.33 -18.99
CA MET A 211 -17.65 8.83 -18.38
C MET A 211 -17.55 8.57 -16.87
N GLU A 212 -18.69 8.48 -16.19
CA GLU A 212 -18.75 8.10 -14.77
C GLU A 212 -18.22 6.68 -14.55
N ARG A 213 -18.64 5.70 -15.37
CA ARG A 213 -18.20 4.29 -15.22
C ARG A 213 -16.69 4.10 -15.41
N ILE A 214 -16.09 4.78 -16.37
CA ILE A 214 -14.63 4.72 -16.63
C ILE A 214 -13.85 5.31 -15.47
N ARG A 215 -14.27 6.49 -14.99
CA ARG A 215 -13.66 7.17 -13.83
C ARG A 215 -13.78 6.29 -12.59
N LEU A 216 -14.97 5.75 -12.30
CA LEU A 216 -15.22 4.85 -11.18
C LEU A 216 -14.33 3.60 -11.22
N GLY A 217 -14.17 2.98 -12.39
CA GLY A 217 -13.31 1.79 -12.55
C GLY A 217 -11.82 2.10 -12.31
N VAL A 218 -11.33 3.22 -12.85
CA VAL A 218 -9.95 3.71 -12.64
C VAL A 218 -9.69 3.94 -11.15
N PHE A 219 -10.62 4.62 -10.50
CA PHE A 219 -10.54 4.90 -9.08
C PHE A 219 -10.54 3.61 -8.26
N ARG A 220 -11.41 2.65 -8.58
CA ARG A 220 -11.43 1.32 -7.92
C ARG A 220 -10.07 0.62 -7.97
N GLU A 221 -9.37 0.65 -9.11
CA GLU A 221 -8.05 0.03 -9.22
C GLU A 221 -7.01 0.72 -8.34
N PHE A 222 -7.03 2.05 -8.25
CA PHE A 222 -6.12 2.80 -7.39
C PHE A 222 -6.39 2.56 -5.89
N LEU A 223 -7.66 2.47 -5.51
CA LEU A 223 -8.10 2.24 -4.15
C LEU A 223 -7.74 0.84 -3.61
N LYS A 224 -7.57 -0.16 -4.47
CA LYS A 224 -7.12 -1.52 -4.09
C LYS A 224 -5.68 -1.55 -3.57
N ILE A 225 -4.89 -0.54 -3.90
CA ILE A 225 -3.44 -0.56 -3.74
C ILE A 225 -2.91 0.70 -3.07
N SER A 226 -3.75 1.63 -2.61
CA SER A 226 -3.35 2.89 -1.99
C SER A 226 -3.17 2.78 -0.48
N SER A 227 -1.98 3.15 0.01
CA SER A 227 -1.70 3.23 1.45
C SER A 227 -1.94 4.66 1.96
N ILE A 228 -2.57 4.79 3.13
CA ILE A 228 -2.77 6.07 3.84
C ILE A 228 -1.61 6.45 4.77
N PHE A 229 -0.48 5.74 4.73
CA PHE A 229 0.64 5.96 5.65
C PHE A 229 1.20 7.37 5.56
N TYR A 230 1.61 7.79 4.36
CA TYR A 230 2.29 9.08 4.19
C TYR A 230 1.41 10.28 4.52
N PRO A 231 0.14 10.32 4.11
CA PRO A 231 -0.75 11.42 4.48
C PRO A 231 -1.00 11.56 5.98
N THR A 232 -0.80 10.50 6.75
CA THR A 232 -1.07 10.49 8.20
C THR A 232 0.15 10.74 9.07
N TYR A 233 1.36 10.79 8.49
CA TYR A 233 2.60 11.11 9.23
C TYR A 233 2.70 12.55 9.78
N PRO A 234 2.18 13.59 9.11
CA PRO A 234 2.15 14.94 9.68
C PRO A 234 1.42 14.98 11.04
N GLN A 235 1.67 16.02 11.85
CA GLN A 235 1.13 16.12 13.23
C GLN A 235 -0.39 16.24 13.30
N ASP A 236 -1.04 16.70 12.23
CA ASP A 236 -2.44 17.13 12.22
C ASP A 236 -3.45 16.03 12.57
N ASN A 237 -4.60 16.41 13.12
CA ASN A 237 -5.71 15.48 13.26
C ASN A 237 -6.21 15.07 11.87
N ASN A 238 -6.16 13.78 11.56
CA ASN A 238 -6.51 13.24 10.24
C ASN A 238 -7.97 12.82 10.14
N ARG A 239 -8.79 12.98 11.20
CA ARG A 239 -10.16 12.50 11.23
C ARG A 239 -11.00 13.02 10.05
N GLU A 240 -11.11 14.35 9.90
CA GLU A 240 -11.93 14.93 8.82
C GLU A 240 -11.44 14.47 7.44
N ASN A 241 -10.12 14.45 7.22
CA ASN A 241 -9.51 14.00 5.97
C ASN A 241 -9.83 12.53 5.69
N LEU A 242 -9.76 11.66 6.70
CA LEU A 242 -10.03 10.23 6.58
C LEU A 242 -11.52 9.93 6.43
N GLU A 243 -12.40 10.68 7.11
CA GLU A 243 -13.85 10.59 6.91
C GLU A 243 -14.24 10.97 5.49
N GLU A 244 -13.73 12.08 4.98
CA GLU A 244 -14.02 12.52 3.61
C GLU A 244 -13.43 11.57 2.57
N TYR A 245 -12.18 11.14 2.78
CA TYR A 245 -11.53 10.09 2.03
C TYR A 245 -12.41 8.84 1.95
N ASN A 246 -12.97 8.39 3.07
CA ASN A 246 -13.78 7.18 3.13
C ASN A 246 -15.19 7.36 2.57
N LYS A 247 -15.78 8.56 2.61
CA LYS A 247 -17.06 8.81 1.92
C LYS A 247 -16.91 8.56 0.42
N ILE A 248 -15.83 9.10 -0.17
CA ILE A 248 -15.50 8.85 -1.58
C ILE A 248 -15.16 7.37 -1.77
N TYR A 249 -14.31 6.81 -0.92
CA TYR A 249 -13.93 5.39 -1.00
C TYR A 249 -15.15 4.46 -1.01
N ARG A 250 -16.13 4.75 -0.14
CA ARG A 250 -17.34 3.96 0.02
C ARG A 250 -18.29 4.09 -1.15
N SER A 251 -18.51 5.29 -1.70
CA SER A 251 -19.37 5.44 -2.89
C SER A 251 -18.82 4.70 -4.11
N LEU A 252 -17.50 4.51 -4.15
CA LEU A 252 -16.81 3.78 -5.21
C LEU A 252 -16.86 2.26 -5.01
N THR A 253 -16.90 1.77 -3.77
CA THR A 253 -16.68 0.34 -3.45
C THR A 253 -17.92 -0.42 -2.99
N VAL A 254 -18.95 0.28 -2.49
CA VAL A 254 -20.15 -0.35 -1.91
C VAL A 254 -21.34 -0.15 -2.84
N GLU A 255 -21.86 -1.23 -3.41
CA GLU A 255 -23.05 -1.23 -4.27
C GLU A 255 -24.35 -1.13 -3.44
N SER A 256 -25.49 -0.82 -4.08
CA SER A 256 -26.78 -0.65 -3.40
C SER A 256 -27.18 -1.87 -2.56
N ASN A 257 -26.91 -3.08 -3.06
CA ASN A 257 -27.26 -4.33 -2.39
C ASN A 257 -26.51 -4.54 -1.05
N GLU A 258 -25.33 -3.95 -0.92
CA GLU A 258 -24.53 -4.00 0.32
C GLU A 258 -25.09 -3.08 1.42
N LEU A 259 -25.78 -1.99 1.04
CA LEU A 259 -26.46 -1.09 1.98
C LEU A 259 -27.68 -1.76 2.65
N ASP A 260 -28.39 -2.62 1.92
CA ASP A 260 -29.52 -3.38 2.46
C ASP A 260 -29.08 -4.52 3.38
N ALA A 261 -27.93 -5.15 3.09
CA ALA A 261 -27.31 -6.13 3.98
C ALA A 261 -26.87 -5.50 5.32
N GLU A 262 -26.36 -4.26 5.30
CA GLU A 262 -25.97 -3.53 6.52
C GLU A 262 -27.14 -3.32 7.48
N LYS A 263 -28.31 -2.88 6.98
CA LYS A 263 -29.50 -2.67 7.80
C LYS A 263 -29.97 -3.96 8.51
N LYS A 264 -29.87 -5.10 7.82
CA LYS A 264 -30.25 -6.42 8.40
C LYS A 264 -29.29 -6.87 9.49
N LEU A 265 -27.99 -6.60 9.35
CA LEU A 265 -27.00 -6.98 10.35
C LEU A 265 -27.10 -6.13 11.62
N GLN A 266 -27.36 -4.84 11.50
CA GLN A 266 -27.46 -3.91 12.65
C GLN A 266 -28.64 -4.21 13.59
N SER A 267 -29.65 -4.95 13.13
CA SER A 267 -30.85 -5.29 13.92
C SER A 267 -30.80 -6.68 14.57
N ARG A 268 -29.70 -7.43 14.41
CA ARG A 268 -29.57 -8.80 14.90
C ARG A 268 -29.28 -8.83 16.40
N ARG A 269 -30.02 -9.66 17.14
CA ARG A 269 -29.68 -10.02 18.54
C ARG A 269 -28.54 -11.02 18.58
N LEU A 270 -27.63 -10.86 19.54
CA LEU A 270 -26.44 -11.70 19.66
C LEU A 270 -26.79 -13.06 20.29
N PRO A 271 -26.39 -14.18 19.65
CA PRO A 271 -26.64 -15.53 20.15
C PRO A 271 -25.60 -15.95 21.22
N SER A 272 -25.89 -17.04 21.92
CA SER A 272 -24.91 -17.76 22.76
C SER A 272 -24.76 -19.19 22.24
N PRO A 273 -23.55 -19.65 21.85
CA PRO A 273 -22.27 -18.94 21.93
C PRO A 273 -22.12 -17.85 20.87
N ALA A 274 -21.46 -16.75 21.25
CA ALA A 274 -21.19 -15.62 20.33
C ALA A 274 -20.01 -15.94 19.40
N LYS A 275 -20.09 -15.52 18.15
CA LYS A 275 -19.04 -15.72 17.13
C LYS A 275 -18.21 -14.46 16.95
N ILE A 276 -16.94 -14.52 17.34
CA ILE A 276 -16.01 -13.38 17.25
C ILE A 276 -14.99 -13.65 16.13
N GLY A 277 -14.91 -12.75 15.15
CA GLY A 277 -13.88 -12.76 14.12
C GLY A 277 -12.74 -11.81 14.47
N LEU A 278 -11.50 -12.29 14.33
CA LEU A 278 -10.28 -11.50 14.43
C LEU A 278 -9.67 -11.39 13.03
N TYR A 279 -9.75 -10.21 12.40
CA TYR A 279 -9.04 -9.94 11.16
C TYR A 279 -7.63 -9.45 11.46
N LEU A 280 -6.63 -10.24 11.06
CA LEU A 280 -5.21 -9.99 11.33
C LEU A 280 -4.43 -9.82 10.02
N SER A 281 -4.02 -8.58 9.72
CA SER A 281 -3.21 -8.27 8.53
C SER A 281 -1.86 -9.01 8.56
N GLU A 282 -1.20 -8.99 9.72
CA GLU A 282 0.11 -9.60 9.96
C GLU A 282 0.07 -10.35 11.31
N PRO A 283 -0.47 -11.58 11.36
CA PRO A 283 -0.87 -12.26 12.59
C PRO A 283 0.29 -12.48 13.58
N ASN A 284 1.51 -12.69 13.07
CA ASN A 284 2.69 -12.95 13.91
C ASN A 284 3.49 -11.67 14.23
N ARG A 285 2.93 -10.47 14.01
CA ARG A 285 3.62 -9.19 14.20
C ARG A 285 2.73 -8.14 14.83
N HIS A 286 3.39 -7.11 15.39
CA HIS A 286 2.77 -5.85 15.83
C HIS A 286 1.53 -6.04 16.72
N VAL A 287 0.43 -5.32 16.44
CA VAL A 287 -0.80 -5.39 17.23
C VAL A 287 -1.51 -6.73 17.11
N SER A 288 -1.40 -7.42 15.97
CA SER A 288 -2.03 -8.74 15.79
C SER A 288 -1.54 -9.76 16.82
N LYS A 289 -0.22 -9.81 17.08
CA LYS A 289 0.34 -10.73 18.10
C LYS A 289 -0.13 -10.38 19.52
N TRP A 290 -0.32 -9.10 19.82
CA TRP A 290 -0.82 -8.63 21.12
C TRP A 290 -2.29 -8.98 21.32
N LEU A 291 -3.09 -8.81 20.26
CA LEU A 291 -4.49 -9.20 20.24
C LEU A 291 -4.65 -10.71 20.42
N LEU A 292 -3.85 -11.52 19.71
CA LEU A 292 -3.85 -12.98 19.90
C LEU A 292 -3.48 -13.37 21.33
N ALA A 293 -2.47 -12.73 21.92
CA ALA A 293 -2.07 -13.00 23.30
C ALA A 293 -3.16 -12.63 24.32
N LEU A 294 -3.90 -11.54 24.09
CA LEU A 294 -5.09 -11.20 24.90
C LEU A 294 -6.13 -12.31 24.83
N PHE A 295 -6.53 -12.73 23.62
CA PHE A 295 -7.55 -13.77 23.44
C PHE A 295 -7.14 -15.12 24.03
N GLU A 296 -5.86 -15.47 23.89
CA GLU A 296 -5.28 -16.65 24.51
C GLU A 296 -5.39 -16.62 26.04
N LYS A 297 -5.00 -15.50 26.64
CA LYS A 297 -4.99 -15.33 28.10
C LYS A 297 -6.40 -15.20 28.69
N MET A 298 -7.32 -14.53 28.00
CA MET A 298 -8.71 -14.34 28.46
C MET A 298 -9.50 -15.66 28.57
N GLY A 299 -9.22 -16.63 27.69
CA GLY A 299 -9.90 -17.93 27.71
C GLY A 299 -11.43 -17.82 27.68
N LEU A 300 -11.98 -16.96 26.81
CA LEU A 300 -13.42 -16.63 26.77
C LEU A 300 -14.28 -17.90 26.64
N LYS A 301 -15.19 -18.10 27.59
CA LYS A 301 -16.17 -19.20 27.60
C LYS A 301 -17.39 -18.80 26.76
N LYS A 302 -18.06 -19.80 26.15
CA LYS A 302 -19.26 -19.60 25.31
C LYS A 302 -19.03 -18.66 24.11
N THR A 303 -17.82 -18.67 23.55
CA THR A 303 -17.49 -17.92 22.34
C THR A 303 -16.83 -18.84 21.32
N GLU A 304 -17.18 -18.70 20.05
CA GLU A 304 -16.45 -19.31 18.94
C GLU A 304 -15.55 -18.25 18.30
N ILE A 305 -14.24 -18.49 18.27
CA ILE A 305 -13.27 -17.55 17.71
C ILE A 305 -12.90 -17.95 16.28
N PHE A 306 -12.96 -17.00 15.36
CA PHE A 306 -12.52 -17.12 13.98
C PHE A 306 -11.30 -16.22 13.76
N ILE A 307 -10.19 -16.78 13.30
CA ILE A 307 -9.02 -15.99 12.92
C ILE A 307 -9.00 -15.88 11.40
N ILE A 308 -9.12 -14.66 10.90
CA ILE A 308 -9.20 -14.33 9.48
C ILE A 308 -7.89 -13.63 9.10
N SER A 309 -7.14 -14.23 8.18
CA SER A 309 -5.87 -13.65 7.72
C SER A 309 -5.55 -14.12 6.31
N THR A 310 -4.51 -13.53 5.72
CA THR A 310 -3.97 -13.92 4.41
C THR A 310 -2.57 -14.52 4.52
N ASN A 311 -2.10 -14.59 5.76
CA ASN A 311 -0.87 -15.21 6.17
C ASN A 311 -1.20 -16.32 7.17
N ASP A 312 -0.28 -17.26 7.29
CA ASP A 312 -0.40 -18.29 8.31
C ASP A 312 -0.20 -17.71 9.72
N ILE A 313 -0.85 -18.34 10.69
CA ILE A 313 -0.78 -18.02 12.11
C ILE A 313 0.02 -19.11 12.81
N ASN A 314 1.01 -18.73 13.61
CA ASN A 314 1.84 -19.65 14.35
C ASN A 314 1.74 -19.36 15.85
N GLY A 315 1.84 -20.40 16.68
CA GLY A 315 1.90 -20.24 18.13
C GLY A 315 0.59 -19.81 18.80
N VAL A 316 -0.56 -20.00 18.15
CA VAL A 316 -1.89 -19.82 18.75
C VAL A 316 -2.30 -21.12 19.44
N THR A 317 -2.57 -21.05 20.75
CA THR A 317 -2.84 -22.24 21.58
C THR A 317 -4.32 -22.44 21.92
N PHE A 318 -5.14 -21.38 21.85
CA PHE A 318 -6.57 -21.47 22.16
C PHE A 318 -7.40 -22.01 20.98
N SER A 319 -8.57 -22.58 21.27
CA SER A 319 -9.46 -23.14 20.26
C SER A 319 -10.01 -22.07 19.32
N HIS A 320 -9.80 -22.24 18.01
CA HIS A 320 -10.23 -21.29 16.99
C HIS A 320 -10.52 -21.99 15.66
N ARG A 321 -11.26 -21.31 14.79
CA ARG A 321 -11.40 -21.65 13.37
C ARG A 321 -10.54 -20.71 12.54
N LYS A 322 -9.64 -21.26 11.74
CA LYS A 322 -8.77 -20.46 10.85
C LYS A 322 -9.43 -20.29 9.48
N ILE A 323 -9.49 -19.05 9.01
CA ILE A 323 -10.00 -18.67 7.69
C ILE A 323 -8.86 -17.97 6.94
N LEU A 324 -8.27 -18.68 5.97
CA LEU A 324 -7.23 -18.13 5.11
C LEU A 324 -7.87 -17.52 3.86
N LEU A 325 -7.80 -16.20 3.71
CA LEU A 325 -8.30 -15.53 2.51
C LEU A 325 -7.26 -15.65 1.37
N PRO A 326 -7.69 -15.84 0.12
CA PRO A 326 -6.81 -15.80 -1.03
C PRO A 326 -6.05 -14.49 -1.11
N ARG A 327 -4.76 -14.54 -1.49
CA ARG A 327 -3.94 -13.33 -1.66
C ARG A 327 -4.32 -12.48 -2.88
N ALA A 328 -5.15 -13.00 -3.78
CA ALA A 328 -5.56 -12.29 -4.99
C ALA A 328 -6.56 -11.16 -4.67
N ASP A 329 -6.14 -9.91 -4.89
CA ASP A 329 -6.95 -8.68 -4.70
C ASP A 329 -8.14 -8.58 -5.69
N GLU A 330 -8.20 -9.43 -6.70
CA GLU A 330 -9.27 -9.41 -7.71
C GLU A 330 -10.61 -9.97 -7.20
N LYS A 331 -10.61 -10.64 -6.04
CA LYS A 331 -11.79 -11.30 -5.45
C LYS A 331 -12.25 -10.67 -4.12
N ILE A 332 -11.95 -9.40 -3.86
CA ILE A 332 -12.23 -8.76 -2.57
C ILE A 332 -13.72 -8.80 -2.20
N LEU A 333 -14.65 -8.63 -3.15
CA LEU A 333 -16.08 -8.74 -2.87
C LEU A 333 -16.49 -10.18 -2.50
N GLU A 334 -15.92 -11.20 -3.16
CA GLU A 334 -16.13 -12.60 -2.79
C GLU A 334 -15.58 -12.89 -1.39
N GLN A 335 -14.44 -12.29 -1.02
CA GLN A 335 -13.87 -12.41 0.32
C GLN A 335 -14.75 -11.73 1.38
N ALA A 336 -15.28 -10.54 1.10
CA ALA A 336 -16.24 -9.87 1.97
C ALA A 336 -17.50 -10.73 2.16
N HIS A 337 -18.01 -11.33 1.09
CA HIS A 337 -19.13 -12.26 1.15
C HIS A 337 -18.82 -13.50 1.99
N LEU A 338 -17.64 -14.10 1.81
CA LEU A 338 -17.16 -15.21 2.64
C LEU A 338 -17.11 -14.85 4.12
N ILE A 339 -16.60 -13.66 4.48
CA ILE A 339 -16.58 -13.21 5.89
C ILE A 339 -18.01 -13.11 6.42
N ARG A 340 -18.95 -12.58 5.62
CA ARG A 340 -20.36 -12.45 6.02
C ARG A 340 -21.05 -13.81 6.22
N THR A 341 -20.73 -14.82 5.41
CA THR A 341 -21.33 -16.17 5.54
C THR A 341 -20.84 -16.93 6.78
N LEU A 342 -19.75 -16.49 7.42
CA LEU A 342 -19.35 -17.00 8.75
C LEU A 342 -20.41 -16.67 9.82
N GLY A 343 -21.24 -15.65 9.58
CA GLY A 343 -22.31 -15.24 10.48
C GLY A 343 -21.80 -14.67 11.81
N LEU A 344 -20.66 -13.96 11.76
CA LEU A 344 -20.00 -13.34 12.91
C LEU A 344 -20.93 -12.34 13.61
N ASP A 345 -20.76 -12.25 14.91
CA ASP A 345 -21.48 -11.34 15.81
C ASP A 345 -20.64 -10.08 16.08
N VAL A 346 -19.34 -10.27 16.27
CA VAL A 346 -18.34 -9.21 16.42
C VAL A 346 -17.19 -9.46 15.44
N LEU A 347 -16.76 -8.43 14.72
CA LEU A 347 -15.55 -8.46 13.89
C LEU A 347 -14.53 -7.42 14.39
N ILE A 348 -13.39 -7.90 14.85
CA ILE A 348 -12.30 -7.08 15.39
C ILE A 348 -11.15 -7.06 14.39
N TYR A 349 -10.81 -5.87 13.91
CA TYR A 349 -9.66 -5.62 13.06
C TYR A 349 -8.45 -5.25 13.92
N SER A 350 -7.31 -5.94 13.75
CA SER A 350 -6.05 -5.53 14.40
C SER A 350 -5.57 -4.14 13.95
N ASP A 351 -5.94 -3.78 12.72
CA ASP A 351 -5.64 -2.53 12.06
C ASP A 351 -6.54 -2.35 10.83
N ILE A 352 -6.63 -1.12 10.36
CA ILE A 352 -7.20 -0.80 9.05
C ILE A 352 -6.13 -0.05 8.24
N GLY A 353 -5.65 -0.69 7.17
CA GLY A 353 -4.66 -0.11 6.24
C GLY A 353 -3.27 -0.74 6.19
N MET A 354 -2.89 -1.66 7.10
CA MET A 354 -1.67 -2.45 6.89
C MET A 354 -1.88 -3.43 5.75
N ASP A 355 -3.06 -4.02 5.72
CA ASP A 355 -3.62 -4.74 4.59
C ASP A 355 -4.50 -3.78 3.77
N SER A 356 -4.29 -3.69 2.46
CA SER A 356 -5.08 -2.81 1.60
C SER A 356 -6.56 -3.21 1.57
N ARG A 357 -6.87 -4.50 1.75
CA ARG A 357 -8.24 -5.03 1.72
C ARG A 357 -9.08 -4.58 2.90
N THR A 358 -8.48 -4.39 4.08
CA THR A 358 -9.20 -3.89 5.26
C THR A 358 -9.72 -2.48 5.04
N ARG A 359 -9.16 -1.73 4.09
CA ARG A 359 -9.72 -0.43 3.69
C ARG A 359 -11.09 -0.59 3.03
N ILE A 360 -11.29 -1.64 2.24
CA ILE A 360 -12.58 -1.97 1.62
C ILE A 360 -13.51 -2.61 2.63
N PHE A 361 -13.04 -3.63 3.36
CA PHE A 361 -13.86 -4.32 4.36
C PHE A 361 -14.38 -3.37 5.43
N SER A 362 -13.56 -2.40 5.86
CA SER A 362 -13.99 -1.38 6.82
C SER A 362 -15.05 -0.43 6.27
N GLN A 363 -15.31 -0.37 4.95
CA GLN A 363 -16.44 0.38 4.41
C GLN A 363 -17.74 -0.43 4.39
N MET A 364 -17.67 -1.73 4.64
CA MET A 364 -18.80 -2.66 4.60
C MET A 364 -19.17 -3.10 6.01
N ARG A 365 -20.44 -3.43 6.21
CA ARG A 365 -20.88 -4.11 7.42
C ARG A 365 -20.76 -5.62 7.19
N LEU A 366 -19.73 -6.24 7.78
CA LEU A 366 -19.45 -7.67 7.67
C LEU A 366 -19.89 -8.45 8.93
N ALA A 367 -20.01 -7.75 10.06
CA ALA A 367 -20.64 -8.23 11.29
C ALA A 367 -21.53 -7.11 11.90
N PRO A 368 -22.51 -7.44 12.78
CA PRO A 368 -23.33 -6.46 13.49
C PRO A 368 -22.50 -5.41 14.24
N ILE A 369 -21.44 -5.85 14.93
CA ILE A 369 -20.50 -4.99 15.65
C ILE A 369 -19.12 -5.11 15.00
N GLN A 370 -18.51 -3.99 14.68
CA GLN A 370 -17.14 -3.94 14.16
C GLN A 370 -16.24 -3.04 15.01
N VAL A 371 -15.05 -3.53 15.31
CA VAL A 371 -14.08 -2.87 16.19
C VAL A 371 -12.75 -2.74 15.46
N CYS A 372 -12.09 -1.59 15.56
CA CYS A 372 -10.72 -1.39 15.09
C CYS A 372 -9.77 -1.25 16.28
N HIS A 373 -8.61 -1.90 16.21
CA HIS A 373 -7.50 -1.69 17.15
C HIS A 373 -6.44 -0.77 16.54
N TRP A 374 -5.55 -0.25 17.39
CA TRP A 374 -4.55 0.73 17.00
C TRP A 374 -3.34 0.22 16.20
N GLY A 375 -3.42 -0.95 15.54
CA GLY A 375 -2.31 -1.44 14.70
C GLY A 375 -1.90 -0.47 13.61
N HIS A 376 -2.86 0.32 13.11
CA HIS A 376 -2.60 1.61 12.49
C HIS A 376 -3.20 2.71 13.40
N PRO A 377 -2.38 3.53 14.09
CA PRO A 377 -2.80 4.41 15.19
C PRO A 377 -3.46 5.71 14.71
N VAL A 378 -4.45 5.59 13.84
CA VAL A 378 -5.35 6.65 13.38
C VAL A 378 -6.76 6.07 13.28
N THR A 379 -7.77 6.93 13.35
CA THR A 379 -9.15 6.55 13.07
C THR A 379 -9.28 5.80 11.75
N SER A 380 -10.20 4.84 11.69
CA SER A 380 -10.58 4.26 10.41
C SER A 380 -11.20 5.30 9.50
N GLY A 381 -11.90 6.31 10.07
CA GLY A 381 -12.73 7.29 9.38
C GLY A 381 -14.01 6.69 8.77
N SER A 382 -14.36 5.45 9.13
CA SER A 382 -15.47 4.72 8.53
C SER A 382 -16.67 4.66 9.46
N ARG A 383 -17.85 4.94 8.89
CA ARG A 383 -19.15 4.73 9.56
C ARG A 383 -19.51 3.26 9.80
N ALA A 384 -18.78 2.32 9.19
CA ALA A 384 -19.03 0.89 9.40
C ALA A 384 -18.27 0.32 10.60
N ILE A 385 -17.38 1.10 11.23
CA ILE A 385 -16.65 0.68 12.43
C ILE A 385 -17.28 1.39 13.62
N ASP A 386 -17.69 0.63 14.63
CA ASP A 386 -18.45 1.13 15.77
C ASP A 386 -17.52 1.62 16.88
N TYR A 387 -16.44 0.89 17.14
CA TYR A 387 -15.50 1.16 18.23
C TYR A 387 -14.05 1.21 17.75
N TYR A 388 -13.28 2.11 18.35
CA TYR A 388 -11.83 2.12 18.24
C TYR A 388 -11.21 1.81 19.62
N VAL A 389 -10.44 0.74 19.70
CA VAL A 389 -9.72 0.36 20.93
C VAL A 389 -8.37 1.05 20.94
N SER A 390 -8.17 1.86 21.98
CA SER A 390 -7.01 2.71 22.19
C SER A 390 -6.38 2.46 23.58
N SER A 391 -5.59 3.42 24.05
CA SER A 391 -4.70 3.35 25.19
C SER A 391 -4.74 4.66 25.96
N ALA A 392 -5.18 4.61 27.22
CA ALA A 392 -5.32 5.78 28.08
C ALA A 392 -4.01 6.55 28.27
N ALA A 393 -2.86 5.87 28.28
CA ALA A 393 -1.56 6.54 28.43
C ALA A 393 -1.07 7.23 27.14
N MET A 394 -1.59 6.82 25.97
CA MET A 394 -1.19 7.37 24.67
C MET A 394 -2.08 8.53 24.23
N GLU A 395 -3.30 8.59 24.72
CA GLU A 395 -4.27 9.59 24.31
C GLU A 395 -3.93 11.01 24.83
N PRO A 396 -4.26 12.07 24.08
CA PRO A 396 -4.26 13.44 24.59
C PRO A 396 -5.50 13.72 25.46
N GLU A 397 -5.64 14.95 25.96
CA GLU A 397 -6.72 15.36 26.88
C GLU A 397 -8.15 15.16 26.30
N TYR A 398 -8.33 15.43 25.00
CA TYR A 398 -9.62 15.30 24.31
C TYR A 398 -9.53 14.26 23.17
N PRO A 399 -9.42 12.96 23.49
CA PRO A 399 -9.02 11.98 22.50
C PRO A 399 -10.12 11.65 21.49
N GLN A 400 -11.38 11.69 21.90
CA GLN A 400 -12.54 11.38 21.04
C GLN A 400 -12.61 12.26 19.78
N ASP A 401 -12.05 13.48 19.82
CA ASP A 401 -11.98 14.39 18.66
C ASP A 401 -11.14 13.81 17.51
N GLY A 402 -10.22 12.89 17.81
CA GLY A 402 -9.39 12.18 16.84
C GLY A 402 -10.07 11.02 16.11
N TYR A 403 -11.28 10.62 16.53
CA TYR A 403 -11.91 9.36 16.09
C TYR A 403 -13.35 9.53 15.61
N SER A 404 -13.67 8.89 14.49
CA SER A 404 -15.06 8.75 14.02
C SER A 404 -15.83 7.69 14.81
N GLU A 405 -15.11 6.69 15.34
CA GLU A 405 -15.64 5.61 16.15
C GLU A 405 -15.83 6.03 17.61
N LYS A 406 -16.63 5.28 18.37
CA LYS A 406 -16.63 5.43 19.84
C LYS A 406 -15.32 4.90 20.40
N LEU A 407 -14.58 5.76 21.09
CA LEU A 407 -13.26 5.43 21.61
C LEU A 407 -13.37 4.58 22.90
N ILE A 408 -12.57 3.52 22.97
CA ILE A 408 -12.42 2.65 24.13
C ILE A 408 -10.96 2.71 24.57
N SER A 409 -10.67 3.48 25.61
CA SER A 409 -9.31 3.67 26.12
C SER A 409 -8.98 2.62 27.18
N LEU A 410 -8.19 1.62 26.81
CA LEU A 410 -7.68 0.62 27.75
C LEU A 410 -6.65 1.24 28.70
N PRO A 411 -6.45 0.70 29.91
CA PRO A 411 -5.42 1.20 30.82
C PRO A 411 -4.01 1.02 30.26
N SER A 412 -3.04 1.73 30.84
CA SER A 412 -1.62 1.66 30.46
C SER A 412 -1.44 1.91 28.95
N ILE A 413 -0.58 1.14 28.28
CA ILE A 413 -0.32 1.20 26.84
C ILE A 413 -1.35 0.43 25.98
N GLY A 414 -2.41 -0.13 26.58
CA GLY A 414 -3.52 -0.77 25.88
C GLY A 414 -3.16 -2.01 25.07
N ILE A 415 -2.11 -2.74 25.44
CA ILE A 415 -1.72 -4.04 24.86
C ILE A 415 -1.24 -5.01 25.94
N TYR A 416 -1.35 -6.30 25.64
CA TYR A 416 -0.79 -7.38 26.46
C TYR A 416 0.52 -7.89 25.87
N ILE A 417 1.59 -7.83 26.67
CA ILE A 417 2.94 -8.27 26.28
C ILE A 417 3.29 -9.53 27.07
N LYS A 418 3.49 -10.65 26.39
CA LYS A 418 4.00 -11.87 27.04
C LYS A 418 5.46 -11.69 27.46
N GLY A 419 5.83 -12.15 28.66
CA GLY A 419 7.19 -12.01 29.18
C GLY A 419 8.25 -12.68 28.30
N GLU A 420 7.92 -13.84 27.71
CA GLU A 420 8.84 -14.64 26.88
C GLU A 420 9.38 -13.91 25.64
N TRP A 421 8.62 -12.97 25.05
CA TRP A 421 9.00 -12.29 23.81
C TRP A 421 10.25 -11.42 23.95
N TYR A 422 10.52 -10.93 25.15
CA TYR A 422 11.65 -10.05 25.43
C TYR A 422 12.76 -10.71 26.24
N SER A 423 12.64 -12.00 26.57
CA SER A 423 13.65 -12.78 27.30
C SER A 423 15.06 -12.65 26.71
N HIS A 424 15.21 -12.78 25.38
CA HIS A 424 16.50 -12.61 24.70
C HIS A 424 17.09 -11.20 24.79
N HIS A 425 16.25 -10.17 24.94
CA HIS A 425 16.72 -8.78 25.06
C HIS A 425 17.39 -8.57 26.43
N LEU A 426 16.84 -9.19 27.48
CA LEU A 426 17.38 -9.12 28.84
C LEU A 426 18.81 -9.69 28.92
N LEU A 427 19.11 -10.72 28.12
CA LEU A 427 20.43 -11.34 28.02
C LEU A 427 21.47 -10.46 27.30
N GLN A 428 21.04 -9.46 26.53
CA GLN A 428 21.90 -8.57 25.74
C GLN A 428 22.15 -7.20 26.40
N ASN A 429 21.79 -7.05 27.68
CA ASN A 429 22.07 -5.82 28.45
C ASN A 429 23.58 -5.61 28.60
N LYS A 430 24.21 -4.91 27.65
CA LYS A 430 25.64 -4.58 27.73
C LYS A 430 25.92 -3.54 28.81
N VAL A 431 26.96 -3.77 29.60
CA VAL A 431 27.47 -2.82 30.60
C VAL A 431 28.19 -1.65 29.91
N GLN A 432 29.01 -1.93 28.90
CA GLN A 432 29.69 -0.92 28.07
C GLN A 432 29.01 -0.78 26.70
N ARG A 433 28.90 0.46 26.23
CA ARG A 433 28.24 0.85 24.99
C ARG A 433 29.08 1.85 24.23
N SER A 434 28.85 1.96 22.92
CA SER A 434 29.38 3.08 22.16
C SER A 434 28.63 4.36 22.54
N HIS A 435 29.37 5.45 22.75
CA HIS A 435 28.78 6.79 22.87
C HIS A 435 28.10 7.16 21.55
N GLY A 436 26.78 7.17 21.54
CA GLY A 436 26.02 7.44 20.33
C GLY A 436 24.50 7.44 20.50
N LEU A 437 23.86 8.02 19.49
CA LEU A 437 22.43 8.16 19.36
C LEU A 437 21.96 7.25 18.22
N ILE A 438 20.94 6.44 18.47
CA ILE A 438 20.30 5.65 17.41
C ILE A 438 18.94 6.24 17.07
N VAL A 439 18.58 6.23 15.79
CA VAL A 439 17.24 6.59 15.33
C VAL A 439 16.60 5.33 14.77
N MET A 440 15.76 4.71 15.59
CA MET A 440 15.19 3.39 15.31
C MET A 440 13.97 3.40 14.38
N ASN A 441 13.26 4.52 14.32
CA ASN A 441 12.04 4.62 13.54
C ASN A 441 12.35 4.55 12.04
N ALA A 442 11.45 3.94 11.28
CA ALA A 442 11.60 3.85 9.83
C ALA A 442 11.72 5.25 9.20
N LEU A 443 12.65 5.44 8.27
CA LEU A 443 13.00 6.76 7.73
C LEU A 443 11.80 7.51 7.15
N ASN A 444 10.79 6.79 6.65
CA ASN A 444 9.57 7.38 6.13
C ASN A 444 8.72 8.16 7.14
N LYS A 445 9.00 8.06 8.45
CA LYS A 445 8.35 8.81 9.52
C LYS A 445 9.05 10.14 9.86
N MET A 446 10.19 10.41 9.25
CA MET A 446 11.05 11.53 9.63
C MET A 446 10.50 12.87 9.14
N SER A 447 10.13 13.75 10.06
CA SER A 447 9.65 15.10 9.76
C SER A 447 10.80 16.08 9.48
N ILE A 448 10.46 17.30 9.06
CA ILE A 448 11.43 18.39 8.81
C ILE A 448 12.04 18.84 10.13
N GLU A 449 11.17 19.09 11.09
CA GLU A 449 11.42 19.56 12.43
C GLU A 449 12.38 18.60 13.16
N TYR A 450 12.19 17.30 12.99
CA TYR A 450 13.10 16.30 13.56
C TYR A 450 14.52 16.36 12.95
N ILE A 451 14.62 16.54 11.63
CA ILE A 451 15.91 16.71 10.94
C ILE A 451 16.63 17.97 11.44
N GLU A 452 15.89 19.05 11.66
CA GLU A 452 16.42 20.30 12.21
C GLU A 452 16.90 20.12 13.65
N SER A 453 16.16 19.41 14.51
CA SER A 453 16.63 19.08 15.86
C SER A 453 17.91 18.24 15.85
N LEU A 454 18.04 17.26 14.95
CA LEU A 454 19.30 16.52 14.83
C LEU A 454 20.48 17.44 14.47
N ARG A 455 20.26 18.46 13.64
CA ARG A 455 21.29 19.47 13.33
C ARG A 455 21.69 20.24 14.58
N GLU A 456 20.72 20.73 15.35
CA GLU A 456 21.00 21.50 16.57
C GLU A 456 21.70 20.65 17.64
N ILE A 457 21.33 19.37 17.78
CA ILE A 457 22.01 18.43 18.69
C ILE A 457 23.48 18.26 18.28
N VAL A 458 23.76 18.01 17.00
CA VAL A 458 25.14 17.85 16.49
C VAL A 458 25.96 19.12 16.69
N LYS A 459 25.35 20.29 16.45
CA LYS A 459 26.02 21.59 16.56
C LYS A 459 26.45 21.94 17.99
N HIS A 460 25.67 21.52 18.99
CA HIS A 460 25.89 21.92 20.39
C HIS A 460 26.37 20.77 21.30
N SER A 461 26.65 19.59 20.74
CA SER A 461 27.29 18.50 21.48
C SER A 461 28.80 18.69 21.55
N ASN A 462 29.40 18.45 22.72
CA ASN A 462 30.82 18.73 22.98
C ASN A 462 31.69 17.45 23.01
N LYS A 463 31.09 16.27 22.83
CA LYS A 463 31.77 14.97 22.73
C LYS A 463 31.66 14.42 21.31
N ASP A 464 32.62 13.59 20.93
CA ASP A 464 32.49 12.76 19.73
C ASP A 464 31.40 11.70 19.95
N PHE A 465 30.42 11.67 19.05
CA PHE A 465 29.35 10.68 19.05
C PHE A 465 28.95 10.30 17.63
N ARG A 466 28.25 9.17 17.49
CA ARG A 466 27.66 8.74 16.22
C ARG A 466 26.15 8.83 16.26
N ILE A 467 25.55 9.20 15.13
CA ILE A 467 24.12 9.05 14.86
C ILE A 467 23.95 7.84 13.94
N SER A 468 23.35 6.79 14.47
CA SER A 468 23.10 5.55 13.74
C SER A 468 21.68 5.51 13.18
N ILE A 469 21.55 5.23 11.89
CA ILE A 469 20.27 5.02 11.21
C ILE A 469 20.25 3.69 10.46
N LEU A 470 19.08 3.03 10.46
CA LEU A 470 18.82 1.84 9.66
C LEU A 470 18.03 2.20 8.40
N LYS A 471 18.48 1.69 7.25
CA LYS A 471 17.75 1.80 5.97
C LYS A 471 16.40 1.08 6.06
N THR A 472 15.42 1.61 5.34
CA THR A 472 14.09 1.00 5.18
C THR A 472 14.12 -0.24 4.29
N GLY A 473 15.13 -0.35 3.42
CA GLY A 473 15.21 -1.36 2.36
C GLY A 473 14.55 -0.89 1.05
N GLN A 474 14.02 0.32 1.02
CA GLN A 474 13.39 0.94 -0.15
C GLN A 474 14.34 2.02 -0.68
N SER A 475 15.03 1.71 -1.78
CA SER A 475 16.20 2.46 -2.26
C SER A 475 15.95 3.96 -2.45
N ASP A 476 14.78 4.35 -2.92
CA ASP A 476 14.43 5.75 -3.16
C ASP A 476 14.00 6.49 -1.89
N ILE A 477 13.28 5.84 -0.97
CA ILE A 477 13.00 6.39 0.37
C ILE A 477 14.32 6.61 1.10
N ASP A 478 15.18 5.59 1.10
CA ASP A 478 16.49 5.65 1.73
C ASP A 478 17.33 6.78 1.10
N ARG A 479 17.41 6.85 -0.24
CA ARG A 479 18.14 7.91 -0.94
C ARG A 479 17.60 9.30 -0.57
N PHE A 480 16.28 9.47 -0.52
CA PHE A 480 15.63 10.75 -0.21
C PHE A 480 15.98 11.24 1.20
N TYR A 481 15.75 10.39 2.21
CA TYR A 481 15.95 10.77 3.61
C TYR A 481 17.42 10.86 3.99
N ILE A 482 18.23 9.90 3.58
CA ILE A 482 19.68 9.92 3.84
C ILE A 482 20.32 11.10 3.11
N GLY A 483 19.89 11.39 1.87
CA GLY A 483 20.37 12.54 1.11
C GLY A 483 20.06 13.87 1.79
N ARG A 484 18.94 13.99 2.52
CA ARG A 484 18.63 15.18 3.34
C ARG A 484 19.46 15.22 4.62
N LEU A 485 19.56 14.11 5.34
CA LEU A 485 20.37 14.03 6.56
C LEU A 485 21.82 14.42 6.28
N LYS A 486 22.41 13.95 5.17
CA LYS A 486 23.78 14.33 4.77
C LYS A 486 23.98 15.82 4.48
N LYS A 487 22.91 16.59 4.27
CA LYS A 487 22.97 18.06 4.09
C LYS A 487 22.94 18.83 5.40
N VAL A 488 22.40 18.23 6.46
CA VAL A 488 22.20 18.90 7.76
C VAL A 488 23.11 18.36 8.86
N VAL A 489 23.54 17.11 8.75
CA VAL A 489 24.39 16.40 9.71
C VAL A 489 25.70 16.05 9.03
N ASN A 490 26.82 16.30 9.73
CA ASN A 490 28.16 15.99 9.22
C ASN A 490 28.27 14.47 8.92
N GLN A 491 28.83 14.13 7.76
CA GLN A 491 28.97 12.72 7.37
C GLN A 491 29.91 11.94 8.28
N SER A 492 30.82 12.59 9.01
CA SER A 492 31.70 11.92 9.98
C SER A 492 30.95 11.36 11.19
N VAL A 493 29.80 11.96 11.56
CA VAL A 493 28.99 11.51 12.71
C VAL A 493 27.86 10.57 12.28
N LEU A 494 27.44 10.59 11.01
CA LEU A 494 26.31 9.78 10.52
C LEU A 494 26.74 8.36 10.11
N SER A 495 26.25 7.34 10.84
CA SER A 495 26.41 5.93 10.49
C SER A 495 25.13 5.37 9.87
N VAL A 496 25.19 5.01 8.58
CA VAL A 496 24.06 4.43 7.85
C VAL A 496 24.29 2.95 7.64
N ARG A 497 23.34 2.11 8.07
CA ARG A 497 23.41 0.65 7.90
C ARG A 497 22.20 0.08 7.18
N ASP A 498 22.39 -1.05 6.52
CA ASP A 498 21.29 -1.86 5.99
C ASP A 498 20.45 -2.46 7.11
N ARG A 499 19.27 -3.00 6.77
CA ARG A 499 18.39 -3.65 7.75
C ARG A 499 19.09 -4.83 8.40
N LEU A 500 18.98 -4.91 9.72
CA LEU A 500 19.47 -6.03 10.52
C LEU A 500 18.30 -6.88 11.01
N SER A 501 18.58 -8.12 11.41
CA SER A 501 17.61 -9.03 12.03
C SER A 501 18.26 -9.90 13.11
N GLY A 502 17.42 -10.55 13.93
CA GLY A 502 17.87 -11.48 14.96
C GLY A 502 18.89 -10.88 15.92
N LYS A 503 19.91 -11.66 16.29
CA LYS A 503 20.96 -11.25 17.24
C LYS A 503 21.72 -10.01 16.77
N ALA A 504 22.06 -9.91 15.48
CA ALA A 504 22.80 -8.77 14.94
C ALA A 504 22.05 -7.44 15.11
N TYR A 505 20.72 -7.47 14.98
CA TYR A 505 19.87 -6.32 15.28
C TYR A 505 19.91 -5.97 16.77
N LEU A 506 19.68 -6.94 17.66
CA LEU A 506 19.67 -6.72 19.11
C LEU A 506 21.01 -6.17 19.61
N ASP A 507 22.12 -6.77 19.17
CA ASP A 507 23.47 -6.35 19.52
C ASP A 507 23.75 -4.92 19.07
N PHE A 508 23.27 -4.55 17.88
CA PHE A 508 23.44 -3.21 17.33
C PHE A 508 22.64 -2.18 18.12
N VAL A 509 21.35 -2.42 18.34
CA VAL A 509 20.49 -1.50 19.11
C VAL A 509 21.00 -1.34 20.54
N GLY A 510 21.29 -2.46 21.20
CA GLY A 510 21.80 -2.51 22.57
C GLY A 510 23.21 -1.93 22.76
N ASP A 511 23.89 -1.50 21.69
CA ASP A 511 25.19 -0.84 21.75
C ASP A 511 25.11 0.69 21.92
N HIS A 512 23.92 1.29 21.83
CA HIS A 512 23.77 2.75 21.83
C HIS A 512 23.38 3.34 23.20
N SER A 513 23.85 4.56 23.47
CA SER A 513 23.56 5.27 24.73
C SER A 513 22.10 5.71 24.83
N VAL A 514 21.54 6.22 23.73
CA VAL A 514 20.18 6.79 23.69
C VAL A 514 19.54 6.53 22.33
N ASN A 515 18.25 6.24 22.32
CA ASN A 515 17.42 6.28 21.13
C ASN A 515 16.71 7.65 21.06
N ALA A 516 16.81 8.31 19.92
CA ALA A 516 16.10 9.54 19.63
C ALA A 516 14.84 9.21 18.83
N ASP A 517 13.70 9.28 19.49
CA ASP A 517 12.42 9.00 18.86
C ASP A 517 11.97 10.16 17.97
N MET A 518 11.31 9.84 16.85
CA MET A 518 10.90 10.83 15.86
C MET A 518 9.66 11.60 16.31
N PHE A 519 9.58 12.86 15.86
CA PHE A 519 8.40 13.71 16.08
C PHE A 519 7.21 13.22 15.23
N PHE A 520 6.00 13.51 15.71
CA PHE A 520 4.70 13.28 15.04
C PHE A 520 4.30 11.82 14.80
N TRP A 521 5.25 10.90 14.68
CA TRP A 521 5.02 9.47 14.68
C TRP A 521 6.07 8.75 15.51
N SER A 522 5.71 8.49 16.76
CA SER A 522 6.60 7.93 17.77
C SER A 522 6.86 6.43 17.55
N GLY A 523 7.90 5.93 18.20
CA GLY A 523 8.27 4.53 18.25
C GLY A 523 7.27 3.72 19.06
N GLY A 524 6.88 2.55 18.54
CA GLY A 524 6.06 1.57 19.25
C GLY A 524 6.92 0.36 19.59
N ASN A 525 6.95 -0.61 18.68
CA ASN A 525 7.83 -1.79 18.81
C ASN A 525 9.31 -1.41 18.97
N THR A 526 9.78 -0.41 18.24
CA THR A 526 11.17 0.08 18.33
C THR A 526 11.51 0.60 19.72
N THR A 527 10.58 1.33 20.34
CA THR A 527 10.74 1.80 21.72
C THR A 527 10.71 0.64 22.71
N LEU A 528 9.81 -0.34 22.55
CA LEU A 528 9.79 -1.53 23.39
C LEU A 528 11.14 -2.28 23.32
N ASP A 529 11.66 -2.52 22.10
CA ASP A 529 12.98 -3.14 21.90
C ASP A 529 14.08 -2.36 22.63
N CYS A 530 14.09 -1.03 22.51
CA CYS A 530 15.05 -0.17 23.22
C CYS A 530 14.94 -0.31 24.74
N ILE A 531 13.73 -0.22 25.31
CA ILE A 531 13.50 -0.35 26.76
C ILE A 531 13.98 -1.72 27.27
N PHE A 532 13.65 -2.81 26.57
CA PHE A 532 14.07 -4.15 26.97
C PHE A 532 15.56 -4.42 26.74
N LEU A 533 16.21 -3.68 25.85
CA LEU A 533 17.68 -3.67 25.70
C LEU A 533 18.36 -2.70 26.66
N GLY A 534 17.62 -1.94 27.47
CA GLY A 534 18.19 -0.96 28.40
C GLY A 534 18.69 0.31 27.72
N VAL A 535 18.13 0.70 26.57
CA VAL A 535 18.45 1.92 25.81
C VAL A 535 17.38 3.00 26.13
N PRO A 536 17.72 4.04 26.92
CA PRO A 536 16.88 5.22 27.11
C PRO A 536 16.32 5.75 25.80
N THR A 537 15.01 5.97 25.74
CA THR A 537 14.36 6.51 24.54
C THR A 537 13.77 7.88 24.84
N LEU A 538 14.42 8.92 24.32
CA LEU A 538 13.97 10.30 24.38
C LEU A 538 12.88 10.52 23.33
N THR A 539 11.81 11.24 23.70
CA THR A 539 10.68 11.53 22.79
C THR A 539 10.12 12.92 23.01
N LEU A 540 9.44 13.45 21.99
CA LEU A 540 8.63 14.66 22.07
C LEU A 540 7.15 14.28 21.87
N PRO A 541 6.35 14.18 22.95
CA PRO A 541 4.94 13.84 22.87
C PRO A 541 4.18 14.87 22.02
N GLY A 542 3.50 14.40 20.99
CA GLY A 542 2.66 15.28 20.15
C GLY A 542 1.20 15.35 20.62
N LYS A 543 0.34 15.81 19.70
CA LYS A 543 -1.10 16.08 19.94
C LYS A 543 -2.02 14.90 19.54
N THR A 544 -1.45 13.79 19.08
CA THR A 544 -2.22 12.64 18.57
C THR A 544 -1.67 11.34 19.16
N MET A 545 -2.49 10.30 19.29
CA MET A 545 -2.08 8.99 19.83
C MET A 545 -0.79 8.46 19.18
N ARG A 546 -0.71 8.52 17.84
CA ARG A 546 0.46 8.04 17.07
C ARG A 546 1.79 8.72 17.39
N SER A 547 1.73 9.92 17.96
CA SER A 547 2.89 10.71 18.39
C SER A 547 3.23 10.53 19.87
N ARG A 548 2.59 9.58 20.56
CA ARG A 548 2.60 9.44 22.03
C ARG A 548 2.85 8.01 22.52
N HIS A 549 3.14 7.04 21.65
CA HIS A 549 3.44 5.68 22.10
C HIS A 549 4.67 5.64 23.02
N THR A 550 5.76 6.32 22.63
CA THR A 550 6.99 6.33 23.43
C THR A 550 6.79 7.02 24.76
N CYS A 551 6.03 8.13 24.79
CA CYS A 551 5.80 8.84 26.05
C CYS A 551 4.95 8.01 27.01
N ALA A 552 3.97 7.27 26.49
CA ALA A 552 3.16 6.33 27.26
C ALA A 552 4.03 5.20 27.84
N ILE A 553 4.92 4.61 27.02
CA ILE A 553 5.86 3.58 27.47
C ILE A 553 6.78 4.13 28.57
N ASN A 554 7.35 5.32 28.37
CA ASN A 554 8.18 5.98 29.37
C ASN A 554 7.41 6.20 30.67
N THR A 555 6.17 6.68 30.60
CA THR A 555 5.31 6.94 31.78
C THR A 555 5.05 5.66 32.57
N VAL A 556 4.71 4.55 31.89
CA VAL A 556 4.49 3.25 32.57
C VAL A 556 5.75 2.75 33.29
N CYS A 557 6.93 3.09 32.75
CA CYS A 557 8.22 2.79 33.37
C CYS A 557 8.69 3.85 34.38
N GLY A 558 7.97 4.95 34.59
CA GLY A 558 8.42 6.07 35.44
C GLY A 558 9.62 6.85 34.89
N LEU A 559 9.80 6.85 33.56
CA LEU A 559 10.90 7.49 32.85
C LEU A 559 10.47 8.81 32.18
N GLU A 560 9.56 9.56 32.80
CA GLU A 560 9.01 10.81 32.27
C GLU A 560 10.08 11.88 32.06
N VAL A 561 11.24 11.75 32.70
CA VAL A 561 12.42 12.58 32.42
C VAL A 561 12.87 12.53 30.94
N LEU A 562 12.51 11.46 30.22
CA LEU A 562 12.75 11.28 28.78
C LEU A 562 11.62 11.80 27.87
N ASN A 563 10.58 12.39 28.45
CA ASN A 563 9.50 13.03 27.71
C ASN A 563 9.78 14.53 27.67
N ALA A 564 10.16 15.04 26.50
CA ALA A 564 10.42 16.45 26.30
C ALA A 564 9.11 17.26 26.30
N GLN A 565 9.18 18.50 26.77
CA GLN A 565 8.04 19.42 26.79
C GLN A 565 7.84 20.13 25.46
N ASP A 566 8.93 20.45 24.78
CA ASP A 566 8.97 21.07 23.47
C ASP A 566 10.25 20.65 22.71
N GLN A 567 10.41 21.19 21.50
CA GLN A 567 11.56 20.88 20.65
C GLN A 567 12.90 21.32 21.27
N ARG A 568 12.97 22.44 21.98
CA ARG A 568 14.20 22.93 22.61
C ARG A 568 14.59 22.07 23.81
N ASP A 569 13.60 21.69 24.61
CA ASP A 569 13.79 20.74 25.72
C ASP A 569 14.25 19.37 25.20
N TYR A 570 13.69 18.89 24.09
CA TYR A 570 14.14 17.68 23.42
C TYR A 570 15.63 17.76 23.03
N GLU A 571 16.03 18.85 22.36
CA GLU A 571 17.42 19.08 21.97
C GLU A 571 18.34 19.16 23.20
N SER A 572 17.95 19.89 24.24
CA SER A 572 18.71 20.03 25.49
C SER A 572 18.90 18.69 26.21
N LYS A 573 17.82 17.90 26.36
CA LYS A 573 17.88 16.56 26.96
C LYS A 573 18.76 15.62 26.15
N ALA A 574 18.67 15.65 24.82
CA ALA A 574 19.53 14.84 23.96
C ALA A 574 21.01 15.18 24.17
N ILE A 575 21.36 16.46 24.21
CA ILE A 575 22.72 16.94 24.45
C ILE A 575 23.22 16.54 25.85
N SER A 576 22.38 16.70 26.88
CA SER A 576 22.69 16.26 28.25
C SER A 576 22.99 14.75 28.31
N LEU A 577 22.13 13.91 27.73
CA LEU A 577 22.32 12.47 27.69
C LEU A 577 23.57 12.05 26.89
N LEU A 578 23.95 12.80 25.85
CA LEU A 578 25.18 12.55 25.09
C LEU A 578 26.44 12.97 25.85
N ASN A 579 26.38 14.06 26.60
CA ASN A 579 27.53 14.62 27.30
C ASN A 579 27.75 14.02 28.69
N ASN A 580 26.72 13.47 29.34
CA ASN A 580 26.77 13.03 30.73
C ASN A 580 26.45 11.53 30.92
N ASP A 581 27.51 10.75 31.07
CA ASP A 581 27.44 9.30 31.29
C ASP A 581 26.74 8.92 32.61
N LYS A 582 26.68 9.84 33.58
CA LYS A 582 25.92 9.62 34.82
C LYS A 582 24.42 9.65 34.54
N ASP A 583 23.93 10.65 33.81
CA ASP A 583 22.50 10.79 33.49
C ASP A 583 21.98 9.54 32.76
N VAL A 584 22.74 9.03 31.78
CA VAL A 584 22.41 7.79 31.08
C VAL A 584 22.41 6.58 32.03
N ARG A 585 23.38 6.48 32.93
CA ARG A 585 23.44 5.37 33.90
C ARG A 585 22.28 5.38 34.88
N ASP A 586 21.91 6.54 35.39
CA ASP A 586 20.84 6.70 36.38
C ASP A 586 19.48 6.32 35.75
N VAL A 587 19.18 6.83 34.54
CA VAL A 587 17.97 6.46 33.79
C VAL A 587 17.94 4.96 33.46
N ARG A 588 19.11 4.37 33.14
CA ARG A 588 19.20 2.93 32.86
C ARG A 588 18.95 2.08 34.10
N ALA A 589 19.48 2.47 35.26
CA ALA A 589 19.24 1.75 36.51
C ALA A 589 17.73 1.70 36.81
N GLN A 590 17.07 2.84 36.73
CA GLN A 590 15.62 2.93 36.90
C GLN A 590 14.86 2.09 35.86
N MET A 591 15.29 2.12 34.59
CA MET A 591 14.68 1.31 33.52
C MET A 591 14.79 -0.19 33.79
N GLN A 592 15.91 -0.68 34.34
CA GLN A 592 16.07 -2.11 34.65
C GLN A 592 15.05 -2.58 35.69
N GLU A 593 14.76 -1.75 36.69
CA GLU A 593 13.80 -2.05 37.75
C GLU A 593 12.34 -1.98 37.27
N THR A 594 12.05 -1.12 36.29
CA THR A 594 10.68 -0.74 35.94
C THR A 594 10.16 -1.33 34.63
N ARG A 595 11.02 -1.74 33.69
CA ARG A 595 10.62 -2.25 32.37
C ARG A 595 9.67 -3.45 32.41
N LEU A 596 9.72 -4.26 33.48
CA LEU A 596 8.81 -5.40 33.67
C LEU A 596 7.37 -4.95 34.00
N LYS A 597 7.13 -3.68 34.33
CA LYS A 597 5.77 -3.13 34.50
C LYS A 597 4.96 -3.09 33.19
N LEU A 598 5.63 -3.32 32.05
CA LEU A 598 5.01 -3.36 30.72
C LEU A 598 4.49 -4.76 30.34
N ILE A 599 4.97 -5.83 31.00
CA ILE A 599 4.60 -7.20 30.65
C ILE A 599 3.41 -7.68 31.46
N GLU A 600 2.59 -8.52 30.85
CA GLU A 600 1.53 -9.32 31.50
C GLU A 600 0.63 -8.51 32.44
N ARG A 601 0.24 -7.32 31.98
CA ARG A 601 -0.62 -6.41 32.73
C ARG A 601 -2.05 -6.94 32.83
N GLU A 602 -2.43 -7.37 34.02
CA GLU A 602 -3.77 -7.90 34.30
C GLU A 602 -4.86 -6.82 34.19
N ASP A 603 -4.58 -5.55 34.52
CA ASP A 603 -5.54 -4.45 34.34
C ASP A 603 -5.93 -4.23 32.87
N VAL A 604 -4.99 -4.41 31.94
CA VAL A 604 -5.27 -4.38 30.49
C VAL A 604 -6.12 -5.57 30.07
N LEU A 605 -5.79 -6.77 30.59
CA LEU A 605 -6.53 -7.99 30.30
C LEU A 605 -7.99 -7.88 30.76
N GLU A 606 -8.21 -7.50 32.01
CA GLU A 606 -9.53 -7.35 32.63
C GLU A 606 -10.37 -6.30 31.93
N ALA A 607 -9.78 -5.13 31.61
CA ALA A 607 -10.48 -4.06 30.89
C ALA A 607 -10.89 -4.50 29.49
N TYR A 608 -10.00 -5.20 28.76
CA TYR A 608 -10.33 -5.69 27.43
C TYR A 608 -11.37 -6.82 27.47
N GLN A 609 -11.26 -7.72 28.45
CA GLN A 609 -12.25 -8.78 28.67
C GLN A 609 -13.62 -8.19 28.98
N ALA A 610 -13.71 -7.21 29.88
CA ALA A 610 -14.96 -6.53 30.19
C ALA A 610 -15.55 -5.83 28.96
N PHE A 611 -14.71 -5.20 28.13
CA PHE A 611 -15.16 -4.62 26.87
C PHE A 611 -15.74 -5.68 25.92
N VAL A 612 -15.01 -6.76 25.63
CA VAL A 612 -15.46 -7.81 24.72
C VAL A 612 -16.72 -8.51 25.25
N LEU A 613 -16.79 -8.79 26.55
CA LEU A 613 -17.97 -9.36 27.19
C LEU A 613 -19.17 -8.40 27.18
N GLY A 614 -18.95 -7.08 27.21
CA GLY A 614 -20.02 -6.09 27.07
C GLY A 614 -20.52 -5.91 25.64
N LEU A 615 -19.79 -6.43 24.65
CA LEU A 615 -20.23 -6.45 23.25
C LEU A 615 -21.17 -7.63 22.96
N ILE A 616 -21.06 -8.74 23.70
CA ILE A 616 -21.80 -10.00 23.48
C ILE A 616 -22.94 -10.17 24.48
#